data_AF-C5FPS6-F1
#
_entry.id   AF-C5FPS6-F1
#
_cell.length_a   1.000
_cell.length_b   1.000
_cell.length_c   1.000
_cell.angle_alpha   90.00
_cell.angle_beta   90.00
_cell.angle_gamma   90.00
#
_symmetry.space_group_name_H-M   'P 1'
#
loop_
_entity.id
_entity.type
_entity.pdbx_description
1 polymer ?
#
loop_
_entity_poly.entity_id
_entity_poly.type
_entity_poly.pdbx_seq_one_letter_code
_entity_poly.pdbx_strand_id
1 'polypeptide(L)'
;MAANNPEKTTDTGETGEKKKRSELSPYTRGLIVGHREAGASLRYISKTLNIPVSTVQNTIKKESSRVDGESKPRSGRPTKLSERDVRMLISRVRSNPSISYNELASGMPDNISKSTIYRTLKKHGITNRPAKNTATKN
;
A
#
# COMPACT_ATOMS: atom_id res chain seq x y z
N MET A 1 -51.59 -17.79 -35.74
CA MET A 1 -51.51 -16.74 -34.69
C MET A 1 -50.06 -16.51 -34.38
N ALA A 2 -49.71 -15.24 -34.19
CA ALA A 2 -48.37 -14.67 -34.27
C ALA A 2 -47.31 -15.30 -33.33
N ALA A 3 -46.07 -15.29 -33.82
CA ALA A 3 -44.86 -15.47 -33.03
C ALA A 3 -44.76 -14.41 -31.92
N ASN A 4 -44.14 -14.76 -30.79
CA ASN A 4 -43.36 -13.85 -29.94
C ASN A 4 -42.57 -14.63 -28.89
N ASN A 5 -41.28 -14.77 -29.15
CA ASN A 5 -40.25 -15.17 -28.20
C ASN A 5 -39.73 -13.88 -27.53
N PRO A 6 -40.00 -13.61 -26.24
CA PRO A 6 -39.49 -12.41 -25.62
C PRO A 6 -38.07 -12.61 -25.07
N GLU A 7 -37.14 -12.08 -25.87
CA GLU A 7 -36.01 -11.25 -25.43
C GLU A 7 -34.94 -11.87 -24.53
N LYS A 8 -33.91 -12.33 -25.24
CA LYS A 8 -32.49 -12.33 -24.88
C LYS A 8 -32.07 -11.01 -24.22
N THR A 9 -32.06 -10.92 -22.89
CA THR A 9 -31.29 -9.90 -22.18
C THR A 9 -29.82 -10.33 -22.18
N THR A 10 -29.11 -10.07 -23.29
CA THR A 10 -27.65 -9.95 -23.22
C THR A 10 -27.33 -8.71 -22.42
N ASP A 11 -27.08 -8.86 -21.11
CA ASP A 11 -26.21 -7.94 -20.38
C ASP A 11 -24.84 -8.03 -21.05
N THR A 12 -24.69 -7.27 -22.13
CA THR A 12 -23.43 -7.07 -22.81
C THR A 12 -22.69 -6.10 -21.92
N GLY A 13 -22.08 -6.65 -20.86
CA GLY A 13 -21.22 -5.93 -19.96
C GLY A 13 -20.26 -5.09 -20.78
N GLU A 14 -20.49 -3.79 -20.72
CA GLU A 14 -19.82 -2.77 -21.49
C GLU A 14 -18.31 -3.03 -21.44
N THR A 15 -17.69 -3.15 -22.61
CA THR A 15 -16.24 -3.15 -22.75
C THR A 15 -15.72 -1.74 -22.43
N GLY A 16 -15.78 -1.38 -21.13
CA GLY A 16 -15.15 -0.19 -20.61
C GLY A 16 -13.67 -0.26 -20.92
N GLU A 17 -13.14 0.83 -21.49
CA GLU A 17 -11.73 0.95 -21.84
C GLU A 17 -10.85 0.53 -20.66
N LYS A 18 -10.05 -0.52 -20.84
CA LYS A 18 -9.16 -1.02 -19.79
C LYS A 18 -8.08 0.02 -19.51
N LYS A 19 -8.19 0.72 -18.39
CA LYS A 19 -7.19 1.70 -17.93
C LYS A 19 -5.81 1.04 -17.84
N LYS A 20 -4.82 1.65 -18.50
CA LYS A 20 -3.42 1.18 -18.43
C LYS A 20 -2.95 1.13 -16.97
N ARG A 21 -2.30 0.02 -16.59
CA ARG A 21 -1.72 -0.23 -15.25
C ARG A 21 -2.75 -0.35 -14.10
N SER A 22 -4.04 -0.56 -14.38
CA SER A 22 -5.01 -0.85 -13.34
C SER A 22 -4.82 -2.26 -12.76
N GLU A 23 -5.14 -2.41 -11.48
CA GLU A 23 -5.17 -3.72 -10.84
C GLU A 23 -6.51 -4.41 -11.12
N LEU A 24 -6.51 -5.75 -11.20
CA LEU A 24 -7.75 -6.53 -11.27
C LEU A 24 -8.56 -6.36 -9.98
N SER A 25 -9.89 -6.30 -10.08
CA SER A 25 -10.76 -6.36 -8.92
C SER A 25 -10.70 -7.75 -8.25
N PRO A 26 -10.99 -7.84 -6.95
CA PRO A 26 -11.10 -9.12 -6.25
C PRO A 26 -12.09 -10.07 -6.93
N TYR A 27 -13.23 -9.53 -7.38
CA TYR A 27 -14.24 -10.30 -8.10
C TYR A 27 -13.70 -10.95 -9.37
N THR A 28 -13.01 -10.19 -10.23
CA THR A 28 -12.43 -10.73 -11.46
C THR A 28 -11.34 -11.77 -11.17
N ARG A 29 -10.58 -11.62 -10.07
CA ARG A 29 -9.64 -12.65 -9.62
C ARG A 29 -10.35 -13.93 -9.16
N GLY A 30 -11.45 -13.78 -8.42
CA GLY A 30 -12.32 -14.89 -8.04
C GLY A 30 -12.83 -15.68 -9.25
N LEU A 31 -13.27 -15.00 -10.31
CA LEU A 31 -13.67 -15.65 -11.57
C LEU A 31 -12.51 -16.46 -12.21
N ILE A 32 -11.30 -15.90 -12.22
CA ILE A 32 -10.10 -16.60 -12.74
C ILE A 32 -9.85 -17.88 -11.94
N VAL A 33 -9.90 -17.80 -10.61
CA VAL A 33 -9.66 -18.93 -9.71
C VAL A 33 -10.75 -19.98 -9.88
N GLY A 34 -12.02 -19.58 -9.88
CA GLY A 34 -13.15 -20.50 -10.07
C GLY A 34 -13.09 -21.24 -11.42
N HIS A 35 -12.77 -20.56 -12.52
CA HIS A 35 -12.55 -21.24 -13.80
C HIS A 35 -11.36 -22.21 -13.75
N ARG A 36 -10.29 -21.87 -13.02
CA ARG A 36 -9.12 -22.73 -12.88
C ARG A 36 -9.44 -23.98 -12.07
N GLU A 37 -10.22 -23.86 -11.00
CA GLU A 37 -10.70 -24.98 -10.18
C GLU A 37 -11.65 -25.88 -10.97
N ALA A 38 -12.46 -25.31 -11.86
CA ALA A 38 -13.27 -26.06 -12.83
C ALA A 38 -12.45 -26.74 -13.96
N GLY A 39 -11.11 -26.70 -13.92
CA GLY A 39 -10.23 -27.38 -14.87
C GLY A 39 -10.01 -26.63 -16.20
N ALA A 40 -10.43 -25.37 -16.32
CA ALA A 40 -10.29 -24.63 -17.56
C ALA A 40 -8.81 -24.30 -17.89
N SER A 41 -8.50 -24.28 -19.19
CA SER A 41 -7.17 -23.89 -19.68
C SER A 41 -6.93 -22.38 -19.54
N LEU A 42 -5.67 -21.97 -19.39
CA LEU A 42 -5.31 -20.55 -19.27
C LEU A 42 -5.75 -19.71 -20.49
N ARG A 43 -5.66 -20.30 -21.69
CA ARG A 43 -6.10 -19.65 -22.94
C ARG A 43 -7.61 -19.47 -22.98
N TYR A 44 -8.36 -20.46 -22.49
CA TYR A 44 -9.81 -20.35 -22.38
C TYR A 44 -10.20 -19.21 -21.44
N ILE A 45 -9.65 -19.18 -20.23
CA ILE A 45 -9.93 -18.12 -19.24
C ILE A 45 -9.59 -16.73 -19.79
N SER A 46 -8.44 -16.63 -20.46
CA SER A 46 -7.97 -15.39 -21.09
C SER A 46 -8.96 -14.87 -22.13
N LYS A 47 -9.47 -15.75 -23.01
CA LYS A 47 -10.44 -15.39 -24.05
C LYS A 47 -11.80 -15.02 -23.45
N THR A 48 -12.28 -15.78 -22.47
CA THR A 48 -13.58 -15.56 -21.83
C THR A 48 -13.63 -14.25 -21.05
N LEU A 49 -12.60 -13.94 -20.26
CA LEU A 49 -12.54 -12.73 -19.44
C LEU A 49 -11.87 -11.53 -20.16
N ASN A 50 -11.41 -11.73 -21.40
CA ASN A 50 -10.63 -10.77 -22.18
C ASN A 50 -9.36 -10.28 -21.43
N ILE A 51 -8.73 -11.13 -20.63
CA ILE A 51 -7.55 -10.79 -19.79
C ILE A 51 -6.30 -11.43 -20.41
N PRO A 52 -5.15 -10.75 -20.49
CA PRO A 52 -3.92 -11.35 -21.00
C PRO A 52 -3.56 -12.65 -20.27
N VAL A 53 -3.12 -13.66 -21.01
CA VAL A 53 -2.72 -14.98 -20.46
C VAL A 53 -1.69 -14.85 -19.33
N SER A 54 -0.74 -13.92 -19.47
CA SER A 54 0.28 -13.63 -18.45
C SER A 54 -0.33 -13.13 -17.13
N THR A 55 -1.38 -12.31 -17.20
CA THR A 55 -2.11 -11.82 -16.03
C THR A 55 -2.91 -12.93 -15.37
N VAL A 56 -3.59 -13.79 -16.14
CA VAL A 56 -4.28 -14.98 -15.62
C VAL A 56 -3.30 -15.89 -14.88
N GLN A 57 -2.18 -16.22 -15.51
CA GLN A 57 -1.14 -17.06 -14.92
C GLN A 57 -0.56 -16.45 -13.62
N ASN A 58 -0.27 -15.16 -13.63
CA ASN A 58 0.25 -14.45 -12.45
C ASN A 58 -0.77 -14.37 -11.30
N THR A 59 -2.05 -14.31 -11.62
CA THR A 59 -3.13 -14.32 -10.62
C THR A 59 -3.17 -15.68 -9.93
N ILE A 60 -3.25 -16.77 -10.69
CA ILE A 60 -3.25 -18.14 -10.16
C ILE A 60 -2.01 -18.41 -9.30
N LYS A 61 -0.82 -18.02 -9.78
CA LYS A 61 0.44 -18.22 -9.03
C LYS A 61 0.47 -17.48 -7.68
N LYS A 62 -0.19 -16.33 -7.57
CA LYS A 62 -0.16 -15.49 -6.36
C LYS A 62 -1.34 -15.74 -5.43
N GLU A 63 -2.31 -16.55 -5.84
CA GLU A 63 -3.57 -16.73 -5.13
C GLU A 63 -3.36 -17.21 -3.69
N SER A 64 -2.50 -18.21 -3.48
CA SER A 64 -2.16 -18.73 -2.14
C SER A 64 -1.61 -17.68 -1.18
N SER A 65 -1.12 -16.57 -1.70
CA SER A 65 -0.53 -15.51 -0.92
C SER A 65 -1.53 -14.38 -0.61
N ARG A 66 -2.62 -14.26 -1.36
CA ARG A 66 -3.61 -13.19 -1.22
C ARG A 66 -4.57 -13.50 -0.06
N VAL A 67 -5.23 -12.44 0.41
CA VAL A 67 -6.36 -12.51 1.34
C VAL A 67 -7.52 -11.81 0.63
N ASP A 68 -8.67 -12.46 0.56
CA ASP A 68 -9.91 -11.95 -0.06
C ASP A 68 -9.76 -11.45 -1.51
N GLY A 69 -8.83 -12.04 -2.28
CA GLY A 69 -8.56 -11.61 -3.65
C GLY A 69 -7.95 -10.21 -3.74
N GLU A 70 -7.55 -9.58 -2.64
CA GLU A 70 -7.00 -8.24 -2.63
C GLU A 70 -5.52 -8.19 -3.04
N SER A 71 -5.07 -7.01 -3.48
CA SER A 71 -3.65 -6.78 -3.74
C SER A 71 -2.88 -6.54 -2.46
N LYS A 72 -1.75 -7.22 -2.32
CA LYS A 72 -0.83 -6.95 -1.22
C LYS A 72 -0.31 -5.51 -1.30
N PRO A 73 -0.21 -4.81 -0.14
CA PRO A 73 0.47 -3.54 -0.10
C PRO A 73 1.92 -3.71 -0.54
N ARG A 74 2.45 -2.71 -1.24
CA ARG A 74 3.86 -2.66 -1.59
C ARG A 74 4.68 -2.46 -0.32
N SER A 75 5.84 -3.09 -0.20
CA SER A 75 6.74 -2.96 0.97
C SER A 75 7.19 -1.53 1.24
N GLY A 76 7.14 -0.66 0.23
CA GLY A 76 7.60 0.72 0.34
C GLY A 76 9.13 0.83 0.34
N ARG A 77 9.62 2.06 0.47
CA ARG A 77 11.06 2.34 0.54
C ARG A 77 11.56 2.09 1.97
N PRO A 78 12.68 1.37 2.18
CA PRO A 78 13.26 1.22 3.51
C PRO A 78 13.63 2.60 4.10
N THR A 79 13.44 2.74 5.41
CA THR A 79 13.77 3.98 6.13
C THR A 79 15.27 4.10 6.33
N LYS A 80 15.79 5.34 6.34
CA LYS A 80 17.21 5.60 6.68
C LYS A 80 17.54 5.28 8.13
N LEU A 81 16.60 5.51 9.03
CA LEU A 81 16.76 5.20 10.45
C LEU A 81 16.46 3.72 10.68
N SER A 82 17.39 3.01 11.32
CA SER A 82 17.12 1.68 11.88
C SER A 82 16.28 1.79 13.16
N GLU A 83 15.74 0.68 13.64
CA GLU A 83 15.01 0.66 14.93
C GLU A 83 15.89 1.08 16.12
N ARG A 84 17.18 0.74 16.07
CA ARG A 84 18.18 1.14 17.08
C ARG A 84 18.35 2.65 17.10
N ASP A 85 18.45 3.24 15.91
CA ASP A 85 18.60 4.68 15.72
C ASP A 85 17.39 5.45 16.24
N VAL A 86 16.19 4.95 15.94
CA VAL A 86 14.93 5.50 16.47
C VAL A 86 14.91 5.45 18.00
N ARG A 87 15.33 4.32 18.60
CA ARG A 87 15.36 4.17 20.06
C ARG A 87 16.36 5.12 20.72
N MET A 88 17.54 5.28 20.13
CA MET A 88 18.56 6.22 20.60
C MET A 88 18.06 7.67 20.50
N LEU A 89 17.40 8.02 19.40
CA LEU A 89 16.80 9.33 19.20
C LEU A 89 15.74 9.65 20.26
N ILE A 90 14.82 8.72 20.51
CA ILE A 90 13.77 8.87 21.52
C ILE A 90 14.38 9.01 22.92
N SER A 91 15.40 8.21 23.24
CA SER A 91 16.09 8.27 24.53
C SER A 91 16.73 9.65 24.75
N ARG A 92 17.48 10.16 23.78
CA ARG A 92 18.12 11.49 23.86
C ARG A 92 17.11 12.61 24.10
N VAL A 93 15.98 12.61 23.37
CA VAL A 93 14.95 13.64 23.54
C VAL A 93 14.22 13.53 24.89
N ARG A 94 14.06 12.32 25.42
CA ARG A 94 13.46 12.14 26.75
C ARG A 94 14.38 12.60 27.87
N SER A 95 15.69 12.34 27.76
CA SER A 95 16.68 12.78 28.74
C SER A 95 16.92 14.29 28.70
N ASN A 96 16.94 14.90 27.51
CA ASN A 96 17.08 16.34 27.33
C ASN A 96 16.00 16.88 26.37
N PRO A 97 14.82 17.27 26.88
CA PRO A 97 13.70 17.72 26.05
C PRO A 97 13.96 19.01 25.26
N SER A 98 14.96 19.81 25.63
CA SER A 98 15.36 21.05 24.95
C SER A 98 16.42 20.86 23.87
N ILE A 99 16.87 19.62 23.61
CA ILE A 99 17.88 19.32 22.61
C ILE A 99 17.45 19.77 21.21
N SER A 100 18.37 20.40 20.48
CA SER A 100 18.07 20.90 19.13
C SER A 100 18.10 19.78 18.09
N TYR A 101 17.36 19.96 16.98
CA TYR A 101 17.39 19.00 15.87
C TYR A 101 18.78 18.85 15.23
N ASN A 102 19.62 19.90 15.29
CA ASN A 102 20.98 19.85 14.76
C ASN A 102 21.85 18.90 15.60
N GLU A 103 21.80 19.04 16.93
CA GLU A 103 22.54 18.17 17.85
C GLU A 103 22.07 16.71 17.77
N LEU A 104 20.75 16.51 17.60
CA LEU A 104 20.20 15.18 17.36
C LEU A 104 20.75 14.55 16.06
N ALA A 105 20.97 15.34 15.02
CA ALA A 105 21.52 14.86 13.75
C ALA A 105 23.01 14.53 13.84
N SER A 106 23.81 15.32 14.58
CA SER A 106 25.25 15.09 14.75
C SER A 106 25.59 13.76 15.43
N GLY A 107 24.67 13.21 16.24
CA GLY A 107 24.84 11.94 16.94
C GLY A 107 24.40 10.70 16.18
N MET A 108 24.18 10.78 14.87
CA MET A 108 23.68 9.70 14.02
C MET A 108 24.67 9.35 12.90
N PRO A 109 24.77 8.07 12.50
CA PRO A 109 25.76 7.63 11.50
C PRO A 109 25.48 8.14 10.08
N ASP A 110 24.22 8.50 9.77
CA ASP A 110 23.79 8.98 8.46
C ASP A 110 23.48 10.48 8.46
N ASN A 111 23.72 11.16 7.33
CA ASN A 111 23.29 12.54 7.11
C ASN A 111 21.76 12.62 6.97
N ILE A 112 21.09 12.62 8.12
CA ILE A 112 19.64 12.62 8.27
C ILE A 112 19.14 14.06 8.32
N SER A 113 18.15 14.37 7.50
CA SER A 113 17.54 15.70 7.50
C SER A 113 16.73 15.95 8.77
N LYS A 114 16.66 17.21 9.22
CA LYS A 114 15.82 17.63 10.36
C LYS A 114 14.36 17.18 10.19
N SER A 115 13.84 17.24 8.97
CA SER A 115 12.49 16.77 8.63
C SER A 115 12.28 15.28 8.91
N THR A 116 13.32 14.46 8.71
CA THR A 116 13.26 13.02 9.02
C THR A 116 13.21 12.81 10.54
N ILE A 117 14.04 13.52 11.30
CA ILE A 117 14.03 13.48 12.78
C ILE A 117 12.66 13.92 13.32
N TYR A 118 12.13 15.04 12.83
CA TYR A 118 10.81 15.54 13.21
C TYR A 118 9.68 14.53 12.91
N ARG A 119 9.64 13.97 11.70
CA ARG A 119 8.62 12.97 11.31
C ARG A 119 8.68 11.73 12.20
N THR A 120 9.89 11.27 12.52
CA THR A 120 10.10 10.14 13.42
C THR A 120 9.60 10.46 14.83
N LEU A 121 9.98 11.60 15.42
CA LEU A 121 9.53 12.00 16.76
C LEU A 121 8.02 12.19 16.83
N LYS A 122 7.42 12.82 15.81
CA LYS A 122 5.97 13.00 15.69
C LYS A 122 5.23 11.65 15.64
N LYS A 123 5.75 10.67 14.90
CA LYS A 123 5.20 9.30 14.85
C LYS A 123 5.16 8.64 16.23
N HIS A 124 6.10 9.00 17.12
CA HIS A 124 6.17 8.51 18.50
C HIS A 124 5.51 9.45 19.53
N GLY A 125 4.70 10.41 19.08
CA GLY A 125 3.96 11.33 19.97
C GLY A 125 4.80 12.41 20.63
N ILE A 126 6.07 12.58 20.21
CA ILE A 126 6.94 13.63 20.71
C ILE A 126 6.82 14.83 19.77
N THR A 127 6.12 15.85 20.23
CA THR A 127 5.91 17.10 19.48
C THR A 127 6.70 18.25 20.09
N ASN A 128 6.76 19.37 19.36
CA ASN A 128 7.39 20.59 19.86
C ASN A 128 6.72 21.00 21.18
N ARG A 129 7.52 21.12 22.23
CA ARG A 129 7.09 21.75 23.48
C ARG A 129 7.26 23.25 23.34
N PRO A 130 6.25 24.07 23.68
CA PRO A 130 6.44 25.51 23.75
C PRO A 130 7.51 25.82 24.78
N ALA A 131 8.43 26.73 24.45
CA ALA A 131 9.39 27.24 25.42
C ALA A 131 8.61 27.89 26.58
N LYS A 132 9.00 27.60 27.83
CA LYS A 132 8.45 28.35 28.97
C LYS A 132 9.03 29.76 28.87
N ASN A 133 8.17 30.76 28.66
CA ASN A 133 8.56 32.17 28.71
C ASN A 133 9.00 32.51 30.14
N THR A 134 10.28 32.34 30.47
CA THR A 134 10.88 32.84 31.71
C THR A 134 11.35 34.28 31.49
N ALA A 135 10.42 35.18 31.15
CA ALA A 135 10.71 36.61 31.15
C ALA A 135 10.49 37.11 32.58
N THR A 136 11.56 37.25 33.36
CA THR A 136 11.54 38.01 34.61
C THR A 136 11.39 39.49 34.24
N LYS A 137 10.22 40.08 34.48
CA LYS A 137 10.06 41.54 34.47
C LYS A 137 10.84 42.09 35.66
N ASN A 138 11.92 42.82 35.39
CA ASN A 138 12.49 43.79 36.32
C ASN A 138 11.96 45.18 35.97
#